data_AF-A0A1Q5Q6W9-F1
#
_entry.id   AF-A0A1Q5Q6W9-F1
#
_cell.length_a   1.000
_cell.length_b   1.000
_cell.length_c   1.000
_cell.angle_alpha   90.00
_cell.angle_beta   90.00
_cell.angle_gamma   90.00
#
_symmetry.space_group_name_H-M   'P 1'
#
loop_
_entity.id
_entity.type
_entity.pdbx_description
1 polymer ?
#
loop_
_entity_poly.entity_id
_entity_poly.type
_entity_poly.pdbx_seq_one_letter_code
_entity_poly.pdbx_strand_id
1 'polypeptide(L)'
;MSDSITKNSVPINLSIAVRPNKLEAVPALLQDITLGVNALTSGGTVDREDLLTKCRFLLRALETPRQTMVNHLWAQIGSISAITFGVDCGLWRLMTENGDNPQKVNDLASALKIDHALLQIGEDEYCSTNYTKALSLPEIGHAYLALIPEMSAAPFKFHEYCRERGWKNPTDSKDTPLMYAYNTKKDVYAWLREVNHDGHFNDYIGAYSFGRLPWMDPTIYPVKDRLITGADNNRGKPFLVDVGANLGHDMIKFTRYFPECPGRLILQDLPEVVSEIRGMDPSIEIMSHDFFTEQPVKDTGAYWEETGMDMIMMTVCASEERTTKGWHELLEKKMGLKIIKIWKAPNRGTEGVIECELA
;
A
#
# COMPACT_ATOMS: atom_id res chain seq x y z
N MET A 1 -44.02 -8.64 -8.60
CA MET A 1 -44.08 -9.90 -9.34
C MET A 1 -42.95 -10.77 -8.85
N SER A 2 -43.30 -11.78 -8.07
CA SER A 2 -42.41 -12.77 -7.48
C SER A 2 -42.20 -13.90 -8.49
N ASP A 3 -41.12 -13.85 -9.25
CA ASP A 3 -40.73 -14.98 -10.10
C ASP A 3 -39.82 -15.91 -9.31
N SER A 4 -40.41 -17.05 -8.98
CA SER A 4 -39.78 -18.22 -8.38
C SER A 4 -38.74 -18.79 -9.34
N ILE A 5 -37.49 -18.41 -9.15
CA ILE A 5 -36.37 -19.20 -9.64
C ILE A 5 -36.09 -20.26 -8.57
N THR A 6 -36.80 -21.39 -8.63
CA THR A 6 -36.37 -22.63 -7.96
C THR A 6 -35.13 -23.16 -8.70
N LYS A 7 -33.97 -22.54 -8.43
CA LYS A 7 -32.68 -23.12 -8.77
C LYS A 7 -32.56 -24.43 -7.98
N ASN A 8 -32.34 -25.54 -8.66
CA ASN A 8 -31.83 -26.77 -8.06
C ASN A 8 -30.48 -26.46 -7.41
N SER A 9 -30.50 -25.95 -6.17
CA SER A 9 -29.29 -25.73 -5.39
C SER A 9 -28.86 -27.08 -4.84
N VAL A 10 -27.65 -27.51 -5.20
CA VAL A 10 -27.00 -28.62 -4.50
C VAL A 10 -26.83 -28.17 -3.05
N PRO A 11 -27.42 -28.85 -2.05
CA PRO A 11 -27.32 -28.42 -0.66
C PRO A 11 -25.86 -28.46 -0.21
N ILE A 12 -25.34 -27.31 0.25
CA ILE A 12 -23.98 -27.20 0.79
C ILE A 12 -23.96 -27.87 2.17
N ASN A 13 -23.12 -28.89 2.34
CA ASN A 13 -22.99 -29.62 3.59
C ASN A 13 -22.17 -28.80 4.61
N LEU A 14 -22.73 -28.57 5.81
CA LEU A 14 -22.07 -27.81 6.89
C LEU A 14 -20.70 -28.36 7.31
N SER A 15 -20.44 -29.65 7.09
CA SER A 15 -19.12 -30.23 7.37
C SER A 15 -17.98 -29.62 6.56
N ILE A 16 -18.26 -28.91 5.45
CA ILE A 16 -17.26 -28.16 4.69
C ILE A 16 -16.58 -27.10 5.58
N ALA A 17 -17.30 -26.50 6.54
CA ALA A 17 -16.77 -25.44 7.39
C ALA A 17 -15.64 -25.90 8.33
N VAL A 18 -15.54 -27.20 8.59
CA VAL A 18 -14.61 -27.80 9.57
C VAL A 18 -13.61 -28.77 8.94
N ARG A 19 -13.58 -28.85 7.60
CA ARG A 19 -12.58 -29.63 6.86
C ARG A 19 -11.54 -28.71 6.25
N PRO A 20 -10.26 -29.14 6.14
CA PRO A 20 -9.23 -28.37 5.46
C PRO A 20 -9.63 -28.00 4.03
N ASN A 21 -9.25 -26.81 3.57
CA ASN A 21 -9.61 -26.34 2.24
C ASN A 21 -9.02 -27.20 1.10
N LYS A 22 -7.78 -27.67 1.24
CA LYS A 22 -7.06 -28.36 0.16
C LYS A 22 -5.96 -29.32 0.65
N LEU A 23 -6.33 -30.32 1.44
CA LEU A 23 -5.40 -31.23 2.12
C LEU A 23 -4.47 -31.97 1.14
N GLU A 24 -4.95 -32.30 -0.06
CA GLU A 24 -4.20 -33.01 -1.10
C GLU A 24 -3.03 -32.19 -1.68
N ALA A 25 -3.05 -30.86 -1.56
CA ALA A 25 -1.97 -29.99 -2.03
C ALA A 25 -0.80 -29.88 -1.03
N VAL A 26 -1.02 -30.27 0.24
CA VAL A 26 -0.05 -30.09 1.32
C VAL A 26 1.30 -30.76 1.06
N PRO A 27 1.38 -32.03 0.59
CA PRO A 27 2.67 -32.68 0.38
C PRO A 27 3.55 -31.96 -0.64
N ALA A 28 2.96 -31.52 -1.77
CA ALA A 28 3.69 -30.80 -2.82
C ALA A 28 4.16 -29.42 -2.32
N LEU A 29 3.29 -28.66 -1.65
CA LEU A 29 3.64 -27.36 -1.07
C LEU A 29 4.78 -27.47 -0.04
N LEU A 30 4.73 -28.48 0.82
CA LEU A 30 5.77 -28.72 1.83
C LEU A 30 7.12 -29.08 1.19
N GLN A 31 7.11 -29.85 0.11
CA GLN A 31 8.31 -30.18 -0.65
C GLN A 31 8.92 -28.92 -1.27
N ASP A 32 8.12 -28.09 -1.92
CA ASP A 32 8.58 -26.83 -2.54
C ASP A 32 9.15 -25.86 -1.50
N ILE A 33 8.49 -25.73 -0.34
CA ILE A 33 8.97 -24.90 0.77
C ILE A 33 10.31 -25.43 1.29
N THR A 34 10.43 -26.75 1.46
CA THR A 34 11.67 -27.38 1.93
C THR A 34 12.83 -27.11 0.98
N LEU A 35 12.60 -27.26 -0.33
CA LEU A 35 13.60 -26.94 -1.35
C LEU A 35 14.01 -25.46 -1.32
N GLY A 36 13.02 -24.56 -1.22
CA GLY A 36 13.27 -23.12 -1.14
C GLY A 36 14.04 -22.72 0.13
N VAL A 37 13.70 -23.29 1.29
CA VAL A 37 14.41 -23.05 2.56
C VAL A 37 15.84 -23.58 2.50
N ASN A 38 16.06 -24.76 1.94
CA ASN A 38 17.41 -25.32 1.79
C ASN A 38 18.28 -24.43 0.90
N ALA A 39 17.75 -23.98 -0.24
CA ALA A 39 18.48 -23.07 -1.13
C ALA A 39 18.74 -21.71 -0.47
N LEU A 40 17.79 -21.18 0.31
CA LEU A 40 17.95 -19.90 1.03
C LEU A 40 19.05 -20.01 2.10
N THR A 41 19.04 -21.08 2.89
CA THR A 41 19.99 -21.30 3.98
C THR A 41 21.39 -21.69 3.49
N SER A 42 21.52 -22.26 2.30
CA SER A 42 22.80 -22.56 1.66
C SER A 42 23.42 -21.38 0.90
N GLY A 43 22.82 -20.19 0.95
CA GLY A 43 23.29 -19.00 0.23
C GLY A 43 23.01 -19.02 -1.28
N GLY A 44 22.10 -19.87 -1.74
CA GLY A 44 21.63 -19.89 -3.12
C GLY A 44 20.72 -18.71 -3.43
N THR A 45 20.55 -18.39 -4.72
CA THR A 45 19.60 -17.37 -5.16
C THR A 45 18.18 -17.94 -5.09
N VAL A 46 17.40 -17.50 -4.10
CA VAL A 46 15.99 -17.86 -3.92
C VAL A 46 15.16 -16.59 -3.93
N ASP A 47 14.05 -16.62 -4.67
CA ASP A 47 13.01 -15.61 -4.52
C ASP A 47 12.31 -15.82 -3.16
N ARG A 48 12.71 -15.03 -2.17
CA ARG A 48 12.15 -15.07 -0.81
C ARG A 48 10.64 -14.80 -0.82
N GLU A 49 10.14 -13.98 -1.73
CA GLU A 49 8.72 -13.60 -1.79
C GLU A 49 7.85 -14.71 -2.39
N ASP A 50 8.37 -15.46 -3.34
CA ASP A 50 7.74 -16.70 -3.81
C ASP A 50 7.68 -17.76 -2.68
N LEU A 51 8.76 -17.91 -1.90
CA LEU A 51 8.76 -18.80 -0.74
C LEU A 51 7.70 -18.40 0.31
N LEU A 52 7.57 -17.10 0.61
CA LEU A 52 6.50 -16.58 1.48
C LEU A 52 5.10 -16.89 0.94
N THR A 53 4.91 -16.76 -0.38
CA THR A 53 3.65 -17.07 -1.05
C THR A 53 3.28 -18.56 -0.90
N LYS A 54 4.26 -19.45 -1.07
CA LYS A 54 4.07 -20.89 -0.84
C LYS A 54 3.71 -21.21 0.60
N CYS A 55 4.34 -20.56 1.59
CA CYS A 55 3.96 -20.69 3.00
C CYS A 55 2.50 -20.26 3.25
N ARG A 56 2.05 -19.16 2.64
CA ARG A 56 0.64 -18.74 2.72
C ARG A 56 -0.30 -19.75 2.08
N PHE A 57 0.08 -20.36 0.95
CA PHE A 57 -0.71 -21.42 0.33
C PHE A 57 -0.79 -22.68 1.17
N LEU A 58 0.31 -23.07 1.83
CA LEU A 58 0.32 -24.18 2.78
C LEU A 58 -0.65 -23.92 3.95
N LEU A 59 -0.59 -22.73 4.55
CA LEU A 59 -1.51 -22.34 5.61
C LEU A 59 -2.97 -22.41 5.14
N ARG A 60 -3.29 -21.79 4.00
CA ARG A 60 -4.65 -21.79 3.44
C ARG A 60 -5.16 -23.20 3.11
N ALA A 61 -4.28 -24.09 2.65
CA ALA A 61 -4.61 -25.48 2.35
C ALA A 61 -4.99 -26.28 3.62
N LEU A 62 -4.30 -26.01 4.73
CA LEU A 62 -4.49 -26.66 6.03
C LEU A 62 -5.67 -26.09 6.82
N GLU A 63 -5.90 -24.78 6.74
CA GLU A 63 -6.98 -24.12 7.46
C GLU A 63 -8.36 -24.66 7.04
N THR A 64 -9.25 -24.76 8.02
CA THR A 64 -10.68 -24.93 7.76
C THR A 64 -11.32 -23.57 7.47
N PRO A 65 -12.42 -23.50 6.69
CA PRO A 65 -13.12 -22.24 6.47
C PRO A 65 -13.54 -21.52 7.76
N ARG A 66 -13.93 -22.27 8.80
CA ARG A 66 -14.24 -21.69 10.13
C ARG A 66 -13.02 -21.03 10.76
N GLN A 67 -11.85 -21.65 10.68
CA GLN A 67 -10.62 -21.07 11.23
C GLN A 67 -10.22 -19.82 10.47
N THR A 68 -10.27 -19.82 9.14
CA THR A 68 -10.04 -18.62 8.33
C THR A 68 -11.00 -17.49 8.71
N MET A 69 -12.29 -17.79 8.88
CA MET A 69 -13.29 -16.82 9.35
C MET A 69 -12.94 -16.26 10.74
N VAL A 70 -12.61 -17.12 11.71
CA VAL A 70 -12.21 -16.70 13.05
C VAL A 70 -10.94 -15.85 13.03
N ASN A 71 -9.97 -16.20 12.19
CA ASN A 71 -8.74 -15.42 12.02
C ASN A 71 -9.06 -14.00 11.51
N HIS A 72 -9.89 -13.86 10.48
CA HIS A 72 -10.28 -12.56 9.96
C HIS A 72 -11.08 -11.73 10.97
N LEU A 73 -12.07 -12.34 11.65
CA LEU A 73 -13.01 -11.61 12.50
C LEU A 73 -12.46 -11.28 13.88
N TRP A 74 -11.58 -12.12 14.44
CA TRP A 74 -11.12 -11.97 15.82
C TRP A 74 -9.64 -11.67 15.89
N ALA A 75 -8.81 -12.52 15.28
CA ALA A 75 -7.36 -12.39 15.41
C ALA A 75 -6.84 -11.14 14.70
N GLN A 76 -7.17 -10.95 13.42
CA GLN A 76 -6.68 -9.81 12.64
C GLN A 76 -7.20 -8.48 13.19
N ILE A 77 -8.49 -8.38 13.51
CA ILE A 77 -9.07 -7.16 14.09
C ILE A 77 -8.44 -6.85 15.45
N GLY A 78 -8.28 -7.86 16.31
CA GLY A 78 -7.62 -7.70 17.60
C GLY A 78 -6.16 -7.25 17.47
N SER A 79 -5.40 -7.85 16.55
CA SER A 79 -4.02 -7.46 16.28
C SER A 79 -3.91 -6.03 15.77
N ILE A 80 -4.76 -5.63 14.81
CA ILE A 80 -4.79 -4.25 14.31
C ILE A 80 -5.08 -3.27 15.46
N SER A 81 -6.08 -3.58 16.29
CA SER A 81 -6.42 -2.75 17.46
C SER A 81 -5.23 -2.59 18.42
N ALA A 82 -4.51 -3.68 18.70
CA ALA A 82 -3.34 -3.65 19.59
C ALA A 82 -2.17 -2.87 18.98
N ILE A 83 -1.93 -3.01 17.67
CA ILE A 83 -0.89 -2.27 16.95
C ILE A 83 -1.18 -0.78 16.97
N THR A 84 -2.38 -0.37 16.55
CA THR A 84 -2.81 1.03 16.55
C THR A 84 -2.72 1.64 17.96
N PHE A 85 -3.21 0.93 18.99
CA PHE A 85 -3.07 1.37 20.38
C PHE A 85 -1.60 1.56 20.79
N GLY A 86 -0.73 0.61 20.46
CA GLY A 86 0.69 0.69 20.81
C GLY A 86 1.43 1.80 20.07
N VAL A 87 1.03 2.14 18.83
CA VAL A 87 1.58 3.29 18.11
C VAL A 87 1.15 4.57 18.80
N ASP A 88 -0.15 4.71 19.06
CA ASP A 88 -0.77 5.93 19.59
C ASP A 88 -0.29 6.25 21.00
N CYS A 89 -0.26 5.27 21.91
CA CYS A 89 0.24 5.48 23.27
C CYS A 89 1.78 5.58 23.35
N GLY A 90 2.51 5.33 22.25
CA GLY A 90 3.96 5.41 22.20
C GLY A 90 4.71 4.18 22.74
N LEU A 91 4.00 3.06 22.95
CA LEU A 91 4.58 1.80 23.44
C LEU A 91 5.78 1.34 22.61
N TRP A 92 5.64 1.33 21.28
CA TRP A 92 6.71 0.82 20.41
C TRP A 92 7.98 1.67 20.52
N ARG A 93 7.84 3.00 20.58
CA ARG A 93 8.97 3.92 20.78
C ARG A 93 9.65 3.68 22.12
N LEU A 94 8.88 3.63 23.21
CA LEU A 94 9.40 3.31 24.54
C LEU A 94 10.16 1.98 24.54
N MET A 95 9.59 0.93 23.95
CA MET A 95 10.23 -0.39 23.92
C MET A 95 11.57 -0.39 23.18
N THR A 96 11.75 0.46 22.17
CA THR A 96 13.03 0.56 21.46
C THR A 96 14.14 1.21 22.27
N GLU A 97 13.82 2.04 23.27
CA GLU A 97 14.81 2.68 24.15
C GLU A 97 15.60 1.65 24.97
N ASN A 98 14.98 0.49 25.28
CA ASN A 98 15.61 -0.62 25.99
C ASN A 98 16.22 -1.70 25.06
N GLY A 99 16.22 -1.46 23.75
CA GLY A 99 16.77 -2.39 22.74
C GLY A 99 16.06 -3.75 22.70
N ASP A 100 16.85 -4.82 22.72
CA ASP A 100 16.39 -6.22 22.64
C ASP A 100 16.23 -6.91 24.00
N ASN A 101 16.34 -6.15 25.10
CA ASN A 101 16.21 -6.71 26.43
C ASN A 101 14.75 -6.95 26.81
N PRO A 102 14.47 -7.97 27.66
CA PRO A 102 13.14 -8.16 28.25
C PRO A 102 12.66 -6.92 29.02
N GLN A 103 11.37 -6.62 28.90
CA GLN A 103 10.71 -5.45 29.49
C GLN A 103 9.44 -5.86 30.20
N LYS A 104 9.34 -5.54 31.50
CA LYS A 104 8.17 -5.89 32.30
C LYS A 104 6.97 -5.05 31.91
N VAL A 105 5.82 -5.70 31.83
CA VAL A 105 4.53 -5.06 31.54
C VAL A 105 4.21 -3.95 32.54
N ASN A 106 4.48 -4.18 33.83
CA ASN A 106 4.31 -3.18 34.90
C ASN A 106 5.14 -1.92 34.67
N ASP A 107 6.39 -2.07 34.23
CA ASP A 107 7.30 -0.95 34.04
C ASP A 107 6.88 -0.13 32.80
N LEU A 108 6.52 -0.81 31.71
CA LEU A 108 5.99 -0.19 30.49
C LEU A 108 4.68 0.56 30.75
N ALA A 109 3.71 -0.07 31.42
CA ALA A 109 2.43 0.56 31.73
C ALA A 109 2.61 1.79 32.63
N SER A 110 3.48 1.69 33.64
CA SER A 110 3.80 2.80 34.54
C SER A 110 4.47 3.96 33.81
N ALA A 111 5.43 3.68 32.93
CA ALA A 111 6.12 4.69 32.13
C ALA A 111 5.19 5.43 31.17
N LEU A 112 4.26 4.70 30.53
CA LEU A 112 3.26 5.26 29.62
C LEU A 112 2.05 5.88 30.35
N LYS A 113 1.93 5.68 31.67
CA LYS A 113 0.79 6.10 32.48
C LYS A 113 -0.54 5.54 31.98
N ILE A 114 -0.55 4.26 31.59
CA ILE A 114 -1.72 3.52 31.14
C ILE A 114 -2.06 2.40 32.11
N ASP A 115 -3.30 1.89 32.06
CA ASP A 115 -3.69 0.75 32.88
C ASP A 115 -2.90 -0.50 32.51
N HIS A 116 -2.38 -1.20 33.52
CA HIS A 116 -1.63 -2.45 33.36
C HIS A 116 -2.35 -3.48 32.47
N ALA A 117 -3.68 -3.58 32.64
CA ALA A 117 -4.52 -4.52 31.92
C ALA A 117 -4.52 -4.31 30.39
N LEU A 118 -4.16 -3.11 29.90
CA LEU A 118 -4.07 -2.82 28.47
C LEU A 118 -2.86 -3.48 27.80
N LEU A 119 -1.83 -3.83 28.57
CA LEU A 119 -0.62 -4.50 28.11
C LEU A 119 -0.54 -5.97 28.53
N GLN A 120 -1.40 -6.41 29.45
CA GLN A 120 -1.39 -7.77 30.01
C GLN A 120 -2.13 -8.75 29.07
N ILE A 121 -1.43 -9.26 28.06
CA ILE A 121 -1.97 -10.16 27.02
C ILE A 121 -1.37 -11.59 27.15
N GLY A 122 -1.08 -12.01 28.38
CA GLY A 122 -0.70 -13.38 28.73
C GLY A 122 0.75 -13.59 29.16
N GLU A 123 1.63 -12.60 28.95
CA GLU A 123 3.01 -12.59 29.45
C GLU A 123 3.26 -11.36 30.33
N ASP A 124 4.15 -11.49 31.31
CA ASP A 124 4.53 -10.40 32.22
C ASP A 124 5.76 -9.61 31.72
N GLU A 125 6.44 -10.13 30.69
CA GLU A 125 7.62 -9.53 30.06
C GLU A 125 7.56 -9.67 28.54
N TYR A 126 7.97 -8.63 27.82
CA TYR A 126 8.05 -8.63 26.36
C TYR A 126 9.46 -8.28 25.87
N CYS A 127 9.85 -8.84 24.73
CA CYS A 127 11.06 -8.47 24.00
C CYS A 127 10.70 -7.84 22.65
N SER A 128 11.52 -6.87 22.23
CA SER A 128 11.40 -6.28 20.90
C SER A 128 11.70 -7.31 19.80
N THR A 129 10.99 -7.20 18.68
CA THR A 129 11.28 -7.91 17.43
C THR A 129 11.60 -6.88 16.34
N ASN A 130 12.11 -7.33 15.19
CA ASN A 130 12.28 -6.43 14.03
C ASN A 130 10.96 -5.73 13.66
N TYR A 131 9.82 -6.40 13.83
CA TYR A 131 8.53 -5.80 13.53
C TYR A 131 8.11 -4.74 14.55
N THR A 132 8.26 -4.99 15.86
CA THR A 132 7.90 -3.97 16.88
C THR A 132 8.84 -2.77 16.85
N LYS A 133 10.12 -2.97 16.50
CA LYS A 133 11.07 -1.88 16.22
C LYS A 133 10.64 -1.08 14.98
N ALA A 134 10.21 -1.75 13.92
CA ALA A 134 9.73 -1.07 12.73
C ALA A 134 8.50 -0.19 13.02
N LEU A 135 7.60 -0.62 13.92
CA LEU A 135 6.44 0.18 14.36
C LEU A 135 6.81 1.47 15.10
N SER A 136 8.06 1.63 15.56
CA SER A 136 8.53 2.88 16.16
C SER A 136 9.00 3.92 15.14
N LEU A 137 9.18 3.53 13.88
CA LEU A 137 9.51 4.43 12.78
C LEU A 137 8.24 5.19 12.37
N PRO A 138 8.23 6.53 12.32
CA PRO A 138 7.06 7.31 11.90
C PRO A 138 6.44 6.79 10.60
N GLU A 139 7.26 6.47 9.59
CA GLU A 139 6.82 6.02 8.28
C GLU A 139 5.98 4.73 8.32
N ILE A 140 6.27 3.83 9.27
CA ILE A 140 5.55 2.56 9.41
C ILE A 140 4.46 2.66 10.48
N GLY A 141 4.76 3.26 11.64
CA GLY A 141 3.82 3.40 12.74
C GLY A 141 2.63 4.29 12.36
N HIS A 142 2.88 5.47 11.81
CA HIS A 142 1.83 6.42 11.43
C HIS A 142 0.92 5.89 10.32
N ALA A 143 1.37 4.94 9.50
CA ALA A 143 0.50 4.22 8.56
C ALA A 143 -0.70 3.57 9.24
N TYR A 144 -0.51 3.01 10.45
CA TYR A 144 -1.60 2.42 11.24
C TYR A 144 -2.53 3.47 11.87
N LEU A 145 -2.12 4.74 11.97
CA LEU A 145 -2.96 5.84 12.45
C LEU A 145 -3.67 6.57 11.30
N ALA A 146 -3.05 6.63 10.12
CA ALA A 146 -3.63 7.27 8.95
C ALA A 146 -4.65 6.37 8.22
N LEU A 147 -4.32 5.09 8.00
CA LEU A 147 -5.14 4.20 7.17
C LEU A 147 -6.24 3.49 7.97
N ILE A 148 -5.95 3.05 9.20
CA ILE A 148 -6.89 2.20 9.95
C ILE A 148 -8.07 3.01 10.51
N PRO A 149 -7.87 4.02 11.38
CA PRO A 149 -8.98 4.79 11.94
C PRO A 149 -9.78 5.56 10.88
N GLU A 150 -9.10 6.12 9.86
CA GLU A 150 -9.71 7.14 9.00
C GLU A 150 -10.07 6.69 7.59
N MET A 151 -9.61 5.52 7.15
CA MET A 151 -9.92 4.99 5.81
C MET A 151 -10.52 3.58 5.85
N SER A 152 -10.22 2.76 6.86
CA SER A 152 -10.60 1.33 6.84
C SER A 152 -12.08 1.07 7.10
N ALA A 153 -12.86 2.04 7.59
CA ALA A 153 -14.32 1.87 7.60
C ALA A 153 -14.91 1.78 6.18
N ALA A 154 -14.24 2.36 5.16
CA ALA A 154 -14.66 2.33 3.77
C ALA A 154 -14.81 0.88 3.23
N PRO A 155 -13.78 0.02 3.25
CA PRO A 155 -13.92 -1.37 2.82
C PRO A 155 -14.90 -2.18 3.69
N PHE A 156 -15.01 -1.89 5.00
CA PHE A 156 -16.00 -2.58 5.84
C PHE A 156 -17.45 -2.21 5.48
N LYS A 157 -17.68 -0.97 5.06
CA LYS A 157 -19.00 -0.47 4.64
C LYS A 157 -19.26 -0.63 3.14
N PHE A 158 -18.29 -1.10 2.36
CA PHE A 158 -18.42 -1.30 0.92
C PHE A 158 -19.65 -2.13 0.53
N HIS A 159 -19.92 -3.20 1.27
CA HIS A 159 -21.06 -4.07 1.00
C HIS A 159 -22.43 -3.39 1.22
N GLU A 160 -22.53 -2.44 2.16
CA GLU A 160 -23.72 -1.63 2.37
C GLU A 160 -23.84 -0.57 1.26
N TYR A 161 -22.75 0.16 1.00
CA TYR A 161 -22.65 1.15 -0.08
C TYR A 161 -23.09 0.57 -1.44
N CYS A 162 -22.57 -0.60 -1.81
CA CYS A 162 -22.92 -1.28 -3.06
C CYS A 162 -24.39 -1.71 -3.08
N ARG A 163 -24.92 -2.22 -1.96
CA ARG A 163 -26.32 -2.64 -1.88
C ARG A 163 -27.27 -1.49 -2.20
N GLU A 164 -26.99 -0.29 -1.68
CA GLU A 164 -27.79 0.91 -1.95
C GLU A 164 -27.67 1.41 -3.40
N ARG A 165 -26.56 1.12 -4.07
CA ARG A 165 -26.25 1.55 -5.44
C ARG A 165 -26.46 0.45 -6.49
N GLY A 166 -27.18 -0.61 -6.14
CA GLY A 166 -27.53 -1.68 -7.06
C GLY A 166 -26.33 -2.54 -7.49
N TRP A 167 -25.39 -2.76 -6.56
CA TRP A 167 -24.19 -3.60 -6.72
C TRP A 167 -23.25 -3.12 -7.82
N LYS A 168 -23.10 -1.80 -7.94
CA LYS A 168 -22.17 -1.14 -8.87
C LYS A 168 -20.93 -0.64 -8.15
N ASN A 169 -19.83 -0.53 -8.90
CA ASN A 169 -18.61 0.13 -8.43
C ASN A 169 -18.85 1.63 -8.24
N PRO A 170 -18.13 2.27 -7.31
CA PRO A 170 -18.06 3.72 -7.25
C PRO A 170 -17.36 4.25 -8.52
N THR A 171 -17.91 5.33 -9.11
CA THR A 171 -17.34 6.00 -10.30
C THR A 171 -17.28 7.53 -10.12
N ASP A 172 -17.60 8.02 -8.92
CA ASP A 172 -17.56 9.44 -8.57
C ASP A 172 -16.69 9.56 -7.32
N SER A 173 -15.59 10.32 -7.43
CA SER A 173 -14.66 10.55 -6.32
C SER A 173 -15.29 11.33 -5.15
N LYS A 174 -16.51 11.88 -5.33
CA LYS A 174 -17.30 12.54 -4.29
C LYS A 174 -18.39 11.66 -3.68
N ASP A 175 -18.56 10.44 -4.18
CA ASP A 175 -19.49 9.44 -3.65
C ASP A 175 -18.82 8.08 -3.56
N THR A 176 -17.94 7.90 -2.57
CA THR A 176 -17.23 6.62 -2.36
C THR A 176 -17.68 5.95 -1.05
N PRO A 177 -17.35 4.67 -0.85
CA PRO A 177 -17.54 3.99 0.43
C PRO A 177 -16.93 4.72 1.64
N LEU A 178 -15.86 5.51 1.47
CA LEU A 178 -15.31 6.36 2.53
C LEU A 178 -16.32 7.45 2.93
N MET A 179 -16.86 8.19 1.97
CA MET A 179 -17.87 9.22 2.23
C MET A 179 -19.09 8.64 2.92
N TYR A 180 -19.54 7.45 2.49
CA TYR A 180 -20.63 6.73 3.12
C TYR A 180 -20.30 6.28 4.55
N ALA A 181 -19.11 5.70 4.77
CA ALA A 181 -18.73 5.13 6.07
C ALA A 181 -18.57 6.20 7.16
N TYR A 182 -17.96 7.34 6.81
CA TYR A 182 -17.68 8.44 7.74
C TYR A 182 -18.72 9.58 7.65
N ASN A 183 -19.76 9.42 6.84
CA ASN A 183 -20.80 10.43 6.61
C ASN A 183 -20.22 11.82 6.27
N THR A 184 -19.26 11.85 5.35
CA THR A 184 -18.57 13.06 4.91
C THR A 184 -18.82 13.33 3.43
N LYS A 185 -18.69 14.61 3.03
CA LYS A 185 -18.72 15.03 1.62
C LYS A 185 -17.34 15.46 1.10
N LYS A 186 -16.32 15.34 1.94
CA LYS A 186 -14.94 15.72 1.62
C LYS A 186 -14.27 14.57 0.88
N ASP A 187 -13.36 14.88 -0.04
CA ASP A 187 -12.41 13.89 -0.55
C ASP A 187 -11.50 13.39 0.58
N VAL A 188 -10.76 12.30 0.31
CA VAL A 188 -9.89 11.67 1.31
C VAL A 188 -8.86 12.62 1.91
N TYR A 189 -8.29 13.54 1.12
CA TYR A 189 -7.25 14.44 1.59
C TYR A 189 -7.83 15.52 2.50
N ALA A 190 -8.97 16.10 2.11
CA ALA A 190 -9.68 17.07 2.93
C ALA A 190 -10.26 16.42 4.21
N TRP A 191 -10.64 15.15 4.16
CA TRP A 191 -11.05 14.36 5.33
C TRP A 191 -9.87 14.15 6.30
N LEU A 192 -8.72 13.67 5.81
CA LEU A 192 -7.53 13.42 6.63
C LEU A 192 -7.04 14.70 7.33
N ARG A 193 -7.12 15.86 6.67
CA ARG A 193 -6.81 17.16 7.29
C ARG A 193 -7.78 17.52 8.41
N GLU A 194 -9.08 17.30 8.21
CA GLU A 194 -10.09 17.61 9.24
C GLU A 194 -9.89 16.78 10.51
N VAL A 195 -9.46 15.53 10.36
CA VAL A 195 -9.15 14.63 11.47
C VAL A 195 -7.69 14.72 11.94
N ASN A 196 -6.90 15.66 11.39
CA ASN A 196 -5.48 15.91 11.71
C ASN A 196 -4.56 14.67 11.54
N HIS A 197 -4.80 13.85 10.52
CA HIS A 197 -3.99 12.68 10.18
C HIS A 197 -3.33 12.77 8.79
N ASP A 198 -3.35 13.94 8.18
CA ASP A 198 -2.62 14.26 6.95
C ASP A 198 -1.10 14.12 7.12
N GLY A 199 -0.53 14.58 8.23
CA GLY A 199 0.89 14.36 8.54
C GLY A 199 1.25 12.88 8.66
N HIS A 200 0.41 12.09 9.34
CA HIS A 200 0.57 10.63 9.44
C HIS A 200 0.49 9.94 8.08
N PHE A 201 -0.40 10.42 7.21
CA PHE A 201 -0.53 9.92 5.85
C PHE A 201 0.72 10.25 5.01
N ASN A 202 1.26 11.47 5.12
CA ASN A 202 2.49 11.87 4.44
C ASN A 202 3.69 10.98 4.85
N ASP A 203 3.84 10.68 6.15
CA ASP A 203 4.87 9.75 6.62
C ASP A 203 4.71 8.34 6.00
N TYR A 204 3.46 7.84 5.91
CA TYR A 204 3.16 6.57 5.26
C TYR A 204 3.54 6.55 3.77
N ILE A 205 3.28 7.64 3.04
CA ILE A 205 3.69 7.76 1.63
C ILE A 205 5.21 7.68 1.50
N GLY A 206 5.97 8.23 2.44
CA GLY A 206 7.43 8.03 2.50
C GLY A 206 7.83 6.56 2.62
N ALA A 207 7.14 5.82 3.50
CA ALA A 207 7.34 4.38 3.74
C ALA A 207 7.05 3.52 2.51
N TYR A 208 6.10 3.93 1.67
CA TYR A 208 5.71 3.19 0.46
C TYR A 208 6.93 2.87 -0.43
N SER A 209 7.94 3.74 -0.42
CA SER A 209 9.17 3.57 -1.18
C SER A 209 10.23 2.64 -0.55
N PHE A 210 10.03 2.16 0.68
CA PHE A 210 11.03 1.34 1.38
C PHE A 210 11.25 -0.01 0.71
N GLY A 211 12.53 -0.33 0.45
CA GLY A 211 12.93 -1.59 -0.18
C GLY A 211 12.64 -1.69 -1.68
N ARG A 212 12.11 -0.63 -2.30
CA ARG A 212 11.83 -0.54 -3.74
C ARG A 212 12.97 0.17 -4.46
N LEU A 213 13.25 -0.28 -5.69
CA LEU A 213 14.10 0.47 -6.59
C LEU A 213 13.35 1.72 -7.08
N PRO A 214 13.95 2.91 -7.04
CA PRO A 214 13.31 4.10 -7.58
C PRO A 214 13.16 3.96 -9.10
N TRP A 215 12.14 4.59 -9.71
CA TRP A 215 11.83 4.44 -11.14
C TRP A 215 13.01 4.72 -12.09
N MET A 216 13.88 5.60 -11.62
CA MET A 216 15.10 6.14 -12.22
C MET A 216 16.35 5.26 -12.01
N ASP A 217 16.19 4.10 -11.37
CA ASP A 217 17.22 3.07 -11.34
C ASP A 217 17.52 2.59 -12.78
N PRO A 218 18.81 2.44 -13.18
CA PRO A 218 19.17 2.02 -14.53
C PRO A 218 18.59 0.67 -14.97
N THR A 219 18.22 -0.18 -14.01
CA THR A 219 17.56 -1.46 -14.28
C THR A 219 16.07 -1.33 -14.59
N ILE A 220 15.46 -0.16 -14.30
CA ILE A 220 14.07 0.17 -14.59
C ILE A 220 14.00 1.13 -15.77
N TYR A 221 14.47 2.38 -15.60
CA TYR A 221 14.40 3.42 -16.63
C TYR A 221 15.78 4.09 -16.83
N PRO A 222 16.36 4.02 -18.05
CA PRO A 222 17.67 4.57 -18.32
C PRO A 222 17.63 6.09 -18.53
N VAL A 223 17.44 6.86 -17.44
CA VAL A 223 17.35 8.33 -17.44
C VAL A 223 18.51 8.99 -18.19
N LYS A 224 19.73 8.50 -18.00
CA LYS A 224 20.92 9.06 -18.64
C LYS A 224 20.81 9.02 -20.16
N ASP A 225 20.37 7.90 -20.71
CA ASP A 225 20.31 7.68 -22.15
C ASP A 225 19.04 8.29 -22.75
N ARG A 226 17.90 8.24 -22.04
CA ARG A 226 16.61 8.71 -22.55
C ARG A 226 16.37 10.19 -22.36
N LEU A 227 16.81 10.77 -21.24
CA LEU A 227 16.46 12.13 -20.85
C LEU A 227 17.66 13.07 -20.82
N ILE A 228 18.80 12.66 -20.28
CA ILE A 228 19.95 13.56 -20.07
C ILE A 228 20.80 13.72 -21.34
N THR A 229 21.09 12.61 -22.04
CA THR A 229 21.99 12.63 -23.20
C THR A 229 21.35 13.42 -24.34
N GLY A 230 21.97 14.55 -24.70
CA GLY A 230 21.49 15.44 -25.76
C GLY A 230 20.46 16.48 -25.29
N ALA A 231 20.17 16.57 -24.00
CA ALA A 231 19.30 17.60 -23.45
C ALA A 231 19.92 19.00 -23.55
N ASP A 232 19.04 20.01 -23.66
CA ASP A 232 19.43 21.41 -23.60
C ASP A 232 19.90 21.75 -22.17
N ASN A 233 21.19 22.08 -22.02
CA ASN A 233 21.79 22.46 -20.73
C ASN A 233 21.35 23.84 -20.23
N ASN A 234 20.38 24.48 -20.88
CA ASN A 234 19.82 25.75 -20.44
C ASN A 234 19.10 25.62 -19.08
N ARG A 235 19.78 26.07 -18.02
CA ARG A 235 19.26 26.14 -16.64
C ARG A 235 18.04 27.03 -16.45
N GLY A 236 17.61 27.79 -17.46
CA GLY A 236 16.37 28.56 -17.43
C GLY A 236 15.11 27.76 -17.81
N LYS A 237 15.27 26.58 -18.45
CA LYS A 237 14.16 25.76 -18.92
C LYS A 237 13.83 24.62 -17.96
N PRO A 238 12.55 24.26 -17.79
CA PRO A 238 12.17 23.03 -17.11
C PRO A 238 12.79 21.81 -17.79
N PHE A 239 13.40 20.93 -17.01
CA PHE A 239 13.92 19.65 -17.46
C PHE A 239 13.03 18.50 -17.02
N LEU A 240 12.65 18.50 -15.73
CA LEU A 240 11.74 17.50 -15.16
C LEU A 240 10.70 18.21 -14.30
N VAL A 241 9.45 17.79 -14.46
CA VAL A 241 8.33 18.24 -13.63
C VAL A 241 7.73 17.01 -12.96
N ASP A 242 7.80 16.94 -11.65
CA ASP A 242 7.19 15.90 -10.83
C ASP A 242 5.78 16.38 -10.43
N VAL A 243 4.74 15.71 -10.94
CA VAL A 243 3.34 16.12 -10.79
C VAL A 243 2.64 15.21 -9.80
N GLY A 244 2.11 15.77 -8.70
CA GLY A 244 1.61 14.99 -7.56
C GLY A 244 2.74 14.45 -6.69
N ALA A 245 3.79 15.24 -6.53
CA ALA A 245 5.08 14.82 -5.97
C ALA A 245 5.10 14.64 -4.44
N ASN A 246 4.02 15.03 -3.76
CA ASN A 246 3.91 15.10 -2.31
C ASN A 246 5.08 15.91 -1.71
N LEU A 247 5.80 15.36 -0.72
CA LEU A 247 6.98 15.99 -0.10
C LEU A 247 8.25 15.95 -0.97
N GLY A 248 8.16 15.47 -2.22
CA GLY A 248 9.26 15.48 -3.18
C GLY A 248 10.29 14.37 -3.00
N HIS A 249 9.88 13.23 -2.43
CA HIS A 249 10.76 12.10 -2.15
C HIS A 249 11.53 11.64 -3.41
N ASP A 250 10.87 11.60 -4.56
CA ASP A 250 11.49 11.18 -5.81
C ASP A 250 12.40 12.25 -6.42
N MET A 251 12.07 13.55 -6.28
CA MET A 251 12.99 14.61 -6.68
C MET A 251 14.27 14.64 -5.85
N ILE A 252 14.18 14.37 -4.55
CA ILE A 252 15.36 14.26 -3.67
C ILE A 252 16.22 13.05 -4.07
N LYS A 253 15.61 11.92 -4.46
CA LYS A 253 16.36 10.79 -5.02
C LYS A 253 16.95 11.14 -6.38
N PHE A 254 16.24 11.91 -7.20
CA PHE A 254 16.65 12.38 -8.52
C PHE A 254 17.96 13.16 -8.50
N THR A 255 18.04 14.17 -7.64
CA THR A 255 19.25 14.97 -7.48
C THR A 255 20.44 14.16 -6.96
N ARG A 256 20.21 13.08 -6.21
CA ARG A 256 21.28 12.19 -5.73
C ARG A 256 21.82 11.26 -6.82
N TYR A 257 20.95 10.70 -7.66
CA TYR A 257 21.40 9.85 -8.78
C TYR A 257 22.01 10.68 -9.91
N PHE A 258 21.47 11.87 -10.17
CA PHE A 258 21.86 12.73 -11.28
C PHE A 258 22.16 14.16 -10.78
N PRO A 259 23.23 14.35 -9.99
CA PRO A 259 23.58 15.66 -9.44
C PRO A 259 23.92 16.70 -10.51
N GLU A 260 24.31 16.24 -11.70
CA GLU A 260 24.64 17.09 -12.85
C GLU A 260 23.49 17.18 -13.88
N CYS A 261 22.25 16.88 -13.47
CA CYS A 261 21.12 16.97 -14.39
C CYS A 261 20.96 18.40 -14.96
N PRO A 262 20.60 18.53 -16.25
CA PRO A 262 20.42 19.83 -16.88
C PRO A 262 19.08 20.48 -16.52
N GLY A 263 18.94 21.77 -16.79
CA GLY A 263 17.69 22.52 -16.63
C GLY A 263 17.19 22.66 -15.18
N ARG A 264 15.90 22.97 -15.01
CA ARG A 264 15.21 23.13 -13.73
C ARG A 264 14.42 21.88 -13.39
N LEU A 265 14.44 21.50 -12.11
CA LEU A 265 13.53 20.51 -11.56
C LEU A 265 12.34 21.24 -10.95
N ILE A 266 11.13 20.81 -11.28
CA ILE A 266 9.90 21.42 -10.78
C ILE A 266 9.08 20.34 -10.08
N LEU A 267 8.54 20.69 -8.93
CA LEU A 267 7.67 19.88 -8.11
C LEU A 267 6.27 20.50 -8.14
N GLN A 268 5.23 19.72 -8.42
CA GLN A 268 3.85 20.15 -8.37
C GLN A 268 3.02 19.33 -7.37
N ASP A 269 2.27 19.98 -6.48
CA ASP A 269 1.25 19.33 -5.64
C ASP A 269 0.15 20.31 -5.21
N LEU A 270 -0.88 19.88 -4.50
CA LEU A 270 -1.91 20.78 -3.98
C LEU A 270 -1.28 21.89 -3.09
N PRO A 271 -1.81 23.13 -3.11
CA PRO A 271 -1.24 24.26 -2.37
C PRO A 271 -0.95 23.98 -0.89
N GLU A 272 -1.78 23.15 -0.26
CA GLU A 272 -1.68 22.75 1.13
C GLU A 272 -0.47 21.83 1.38
N VAL A 273 -0.24 20.84 0.51
CA VAL A 273 0.92 19.91 0.60
C VAL A 273 2.23 20.67 0.36
N VAL A 274 2.23 21.57 -0.63
CA VAL A 274 3.37 22.46 -0.90
C VAL A 274 3.77 23.29 0.32
N SER A 275 2.79 23.72 1.12
CA SER A 275 3.04 24.56 2.30
C SER A 275 3.77 23.84 3.44
N GLU A 276 3.76 22.51 3.45
CA GLU A 276 4.41 21.66 4.45
C GLU A 276 5.87 21.34 4.12
N ILE A 277 6.30 21.55 2.87
CA ILE A 277 7.66 21.26 2.45
C ILE A 277 8.65 22.13 3.24
N ARG A 278 9.66 21.47 3.84
CA ARG A 278 10.77 22.12 4.57
C ARG A 278 12.09 21.53 4.07
N GLY A 279 13.10 22.40 3.85
CA GLY A 279 14.47 21.96 3.59
C GLY A 279 14.72 21.32 2.21
N MET A 280 13.90 21.66 1.20
CA MET A 280 14.10 21.18 -0.16
C MET A 280 15.34 21.81 -0.82
N ASP A 281 15.99 21.06 -1.71
CA ASP A 281 17.15 21.56 -2.46
C ASP A 281 16.76 22.81 -3.28
N PRO A 282 17.54 23.90 -3.25
CA PRO A 282 17.23 25.14 -3.98
C PRO A 282 17.08 24.98 -5.50
N SER A 283 17.56 23.87 -6.07
CA SER A 283 17.40 23.53 -7.48
C SER A 283 16.00 23.04 -7.88
N ILE A 284 15.13 22.76 -6.89
CA ILE A 284 13.76 22.29 -7.10
C ILE A 284 12.78 23.45 -6.90
N GLU A 285 12.05 23.84 -7.95
CA GLU A 285 10.96 24.82 -7.89
C GLU A 285 9.66 24.14 -7.49
N ILE A 286 8.81 24.79 -6.68
CA ILE A 286 7.54 24.21 -6.21
C ILE A 286 6.33 24.96 -6.82
N MET A 287 5.31 24.25 -7.32
CA MET A 287 4.12 24.76 -8.03
C MET A 287 2.87 23.89 -7.68
N SER A 288 1.64 24.23 -8.12
CA SER A 288 0.42 23.48 -7.74
C SER A 288 -0.49 23.01 -8.88
N HIS A 289 -1.07 21.78 -8.81
CA HIS A 289 -1.85 21.12 -9.90
C HIS A 289 -2.81 19.96 -9.47
N ASP A 290 -3.83 19.59 -10.28
CA ASP A 290 -4.89 18.55 -10.06
C ASP A 290 -5.18 17.71 -11.35
N PHE A 291 -5.38 16.38 -11.27
CA PHE A 291 -5.26 15.44 -12.41
C PHE A 291 -6.22 14.20 -12.49
N PHE A 292 -7.40 14.18 -11.86
CA PHE A 292 -8.25 12.96 -11.80
C PHE A 292 -9.11 12.65 -13.06
N THR A 293 -8.88 11.50 -13.75
CA THR A 293 -9.87 10.82 -14.65
C THR A 293 -9.72 9.27 -14.66
N GLU A 294 -10.80 8.52 -15.02
CA GLU A 294 -11.01 7.05 -14.80
C GLU A 294 -10.85 6.13 -16.07
N GLN A 295 -10.69 4.80 -15.89
CA GLN A 295 -10.61 3.73 -16.92
C GLN A 295 -11.31 2.40 -16.49
N PRO A 296 -11.55 1.38 -17.37
CA PRO A 296 -12.17 0.10 -16.95
C PRO A 296 -11.60 -1.22 -17.55
N VAL A 297 -10.30 -1.57 -17.43
CA VAL A 297 -9.78 -2.83 -18.05
C VAL A 297 -8.93 -3.70 -17.10
N LYS A 298 -9.38 -4.95 -16.88
CA LYS A 298 -8.76 -5.96 -16.01
C LYS A 298 -7.97 -7.03 -16.78
N ASP A 299 -6.89 -7.50 -16.17
CA ASP A 299 -5.99 -8.57 -16.64
C ASP A 299 -5.75 -9.55 -15.47
N THR A 300 -5.29 -10.77 -15.75
CA THR A 300 -5.17 -11.84 -14.74
C THR A 300 -3.72 -12.02 -14.25
N GLY A 301 -3.53 -12.36 -12.97
CA GLY A 301 -2.20 -12.71 -12.41
C GLY A 301 -1.52 -11.63 -11.54
N ALA A 302 -2.26 -10.62 -11.09
CA ALA A 302 -1.77 -9.64 -10.11
C ALA A 302 -1.48 -10.29 -8.75
N TYR A 303 -0.50 -9.77 -8.00
CA TYR A 303 -0.24 -10.23 -6.64
C TYR A 303 -1.28 -9.64 -5.67
N TRP A 304 -1.27 -10.15 -4.44
CA TRP A 304 -2.28 -9.78 -3.45
C TRP A 304 -2.09 -8.34 -2.96
N GLU A 305 -0.87 -7.81 -3.04
CA GLU A 305 -0.55 -6.43 -2.69
C GLU A 305 -1.23 -5.44 -3.65
N GLU A 306 -1.14 -5.65 -4.97
CA GLU A 306 -1.78 -4.75 -5.95
C GLU A 306 -3.30 -4.87 -5.92
N THR A 307 -3.83 -6.09 -5.80
CA THR A 307 -5.29 -6.28 -5.70
C THR A 307 -5.86 -5.78 -4.37
N GLY A 308 -5.08 -5.83 -3.29
CA GLY A 308 -5.41 -5.20 -2.01
C GLY A 308 -5.42 -3.67 -2.12
N MET A 309 -4.40 -3.09 -2.75
CA MET A 309 -4.33 -1.64 -2.99
C MET A 309 -5.47 -1.17 -3.88
N ASP A 310 -5.77 -1.87 -4.97
CA ASP A 310 -6.89 -1.56 -5.88
C ASP A 310 -8.22 -1.48 -5.13
N MET A 311 -8.47 -2.40 -4.19
CA MET A 311 -9.66 -2.36 -3.33
C MET A 311 -9.70 -1.11 -2.43
N ILE A 312 -8.56 -0.68 -1.88
CA ILE A 312 -8.47 0.56 -1.09
C ILE A 312 -8.72 1.77 -2.00
N MET A 313 -8.04 1.85 -3.15
CA MET A 313 -8.20 2.95 -4.11
C MET A 313 -9.64 3.07 -4.62
N MET A 314 -10.31 1.96 -4.90
CA MET A 314 -11.72 1.94 -5.29
C MET A 314 -12.62 2.44 -4.15
N THR A 315 -12.41 1.95 -2.93
CA THR A 315 -13.31 2.26 -1.80
C THR A 315 -13.10 3.66 -1.23
N VAL A 316 -11.93 4.25 -1.43
CA VAL A 316 -11.57 5.57 -0.90
C VAL A 316 -11.73 6.65 -1.97
N CYS A 317 -11.22 6.43 -3.18
CA CYS A 317 -11.08 7.46 -4.21
C CYS A 317 -11.96 7.26 -5.44
N ALA A 318 -12.70 6.15 -5.55
CA ALA A 318 -13.33 5.70 -6.80
C ALA A 318 -12.31 5.55 -7.95
N SER A 319 -11.12 5.06 -7.62
CA SER A 319 -10.02 4.85 -8.56
C SER A 319 -9.73 3.37 -8.75
N GLU A 320 -8.98 3.04 -9.81
CA GLU A 320 -8.52 1.68 -10.10
C GLU A 320 -7.01 1.65 -10.44
N GLU A 321 -6.37 0.54 -10.09
CA GLU A 321 -5.09 0.15 -10.65
C GLU A 321 -5.28 -0.28 -12.11
N ARG A 322 -4.39 0.18 -12.99
CA ARG A 322 -4.55 -0.01 -14.44
C ARG A 322 -3.61 -1.05 -15.02
N THR A 323 -4.19 -1.93 -15.82
CA THR A 323 -3.44 -2.89 -16.64
C THR A 323 -2.72 -2.19 -17.79
N THR A 324 -1.74 -2.87 -18.40
CA THR A 324 -1.08 -2.38 -19.62
C THR A 324 -2.10 -2.03 -20.72
N LYS A 325 -3.12 -2.87 -20.93
CA LYS A 325 -4.18 -2.58 -21.89
C LYS A 325 -5.01 -1.36 -21.48
N GLY A 326 -5.32 -1.21 -20.19
CA GLY A 326 -6.00 -0.03 -19.66
C GLY A 326 -5.22 1.27 -19.91
N TRP A 327 -3.90 1.22 -19.78
CA TRP A 327 -3.04 2.36 -20.10
C TRP A 327 -3.03 2.73 -21.58
N HIS A 328 -2.92 1.75 -22.50
CA HIS A 328 -3.05 2.00 -23.94
C HIS A 328 -4.40 2.63 -24.30
N GLU A 329 -5.49 2.11 -23.75
CA GLU A 329 -6.82 2.66 -23.99
C GLU A 329 -6.95 4.11 -23.46
N LEU A 330 -6.29 4.45 -22.35
CA LEU A 330 -6.39 5.79 -21.76
C LEU A 330 -5.52 6.77 -22.54
N LEU A 331 -4.22 6.48 -22.60
CA LEU A 331 -3.23 7.41 -23.14
C LEU A 331 -3.38 7.54 -24.66
N GLU A 332 -3.55 6.43 -25.38
CA GLU A 332 -3.56 6.50 -26.84
C GLU A 332 -4.92 6.89 -27.40
N LYS A 333 -5.99 6.24 -26.94
CA LYS A 333 -7.31 6.46 -27.55
C LYS A 333 -8.07 7.64 -26.97
N LYS A 334 -7.97 7.89 -25.66
CA LYS A 334 -8.69 9.00 -25.03
C LYS A 334 -7.88 10.30 -25.00
N MET A 335 -6.56 10.21 -24.78
CA MET A 335 -5.71 11.39 -24.61
C MET A 335 -4.89 11.76 -25.85
N GLY A 336 -4.85 10.92 -26.89
CA GLY A 336 -4.11 11.20 -28.12
C GLY A 336 -2.59 11.22 -27.94
N LEU A 337 -2.08 10.53 -26.92
CA LEU A 337 -0.66 10.28 -26.74
C LEU A 337 -0.26 9.01 -27.48
N LYS A 338 1.03 8.76 -27.63
CA LYS A 338 1.55 7.51 -28.16
C LYS A 338 2.48 6.90 -27.14
N ILE A 339 2.21 5.66 -26.73
CA ILE A 339 3.09 4.95 -25.80
C ILE A 339 4.33 4.49 -26.58
N ILE A 340 5.50 4.98 -26.17
CA ILE A 340 6.79 4.58 -26.73
C ILE A 340 7.19 3.24 -26.14
N LYS A 341 7.14 3.12 -24.80
CA LYS A 341 7.54 1.92 -24.07
C LYS A 341 7.00 1.92 -22.64
N ILE A 342 6.72 0.72 -22.13
CA ILE A 342 6.44 0.50 -20.70
C ILE A 342 7.65 -0.22 -20.11
N TRP A 343 8.32 0.45 -19.17
CA TRP A 343 9.51 -0.02 -18.48
C TRP A 343 9.11 -0.64 -17.14
N LYS A 344 9.52 -1.87 -16.89
CA LYS A 344 9.17 -2.63 -15.67
C LYS A 344 10.44 -3.02 -14.93
N ALA A 345 10.35 -3.13 -13.61
CA ALA A 345 11.45 -3.67 -12.83
C ALA A 345 11.79 -5.12 -13.27
N PRO A 346 13.07 -5.52 -13.23
CA PRO A 346 13.49 -6.84 -13.70
C PRO A 346 12.99 -8.00 -12.82
N ASN A 347 12.55 -7.71 -11.59
CA ASN A 347 12.00 -8.68 -10.63
C ASN A 347 10.51 -8.39 -10.37
N ARG A 348 9.92 -9.03 -9.36
CA ARG A 348 8.59 -8.71 -8.81
C ARG A 348 8.54 -7.23 -8.37
N GLY A 349 8.16 -6.35 -9.29
CA GLY A 349 7.91 -4.93 -9.05
C GLY A 349 6.47 -4.60 -9.41
N THR A 350 5.79 -3.90 -8.51
CA THR A 350 4.38 -3.51 -8.68
C THR A 350 4.24 -2.20 -9.48
N GLU A 351 5.35 -1.58 -9.87
CA GLU A 351 5.43 -0.29 -10.54
C GLU A 351 6.25 -0.37 -11.84
N GLY A 352 5.98 0.57 -12.74
CA GLY A 352 6.70 0.74 -13.99
C GLY A 352 6.56 2.15 -14.54
N VAL A 353 7.44 2.51 -15.46
CA VAL A 353 7.43 3.82 -16.14
C VAL A 353 6.76 3.66 -17.49
N ILE A 354 5.72 4.43 -17.74
CA ILE A 354 5.09 4.52 -19.08
C ILE A 354 5.66 5.75 -19.76
N GLU A 355 6.48 5.51 -20.78
CA GLU A 355 7.06 6.56 -21.60
C GLU A 355 6.14 6.83 -22.79
N CYS A 356 5.69 8.08 -22.95
CA CYS A 356 4.80 8.49 -24.02
C CYS A 356 5.21 9.83 -24.65
N GLU A 357 4.78 10.04 -25.88
CA GLU A 357 4.92 11.30 -26.64
C GLU A 357 3.56 11.78 -27.17
N LEU A 358 3.50 13.02 -27.65
CA LEU A 358 2.36 13.48 -28.46
C LEU A 358 2.33 12.68 -29.76
N ALA A 359 1.15 12.17 -30.14
CA ALA A 359 0.97 11.31 -31.32
C ALA A 359 1.19 12.04 -32.66
#